data_AF-A0A2N1QWT3-F1
#
_entry.id   AF-A0A2N1QWT3-F1
#
_cell.length_a   1.000
_cell.length_b   1.000
_cell.length_c   1.000
_cell.angle_alpha   90.00
_cell.angle_beta   90.00
_cell.angle_gamma   90.00
#
_symmetry.space_group_name_H-M   'P 1'
#
loop_
_entity.id
_entity.type
_entity.pdbx_description
1 polymer ?
#
loop_
_entity_poly.entity_id
_entity_poly.type
_entity_poly.pdbx_seq_one_letter_code
_entity_poly.pdbx_strand_id
1 'polypeptide(L)' 'MIEIFKICGVLAGILMTIAGFTGFFGPSLRKKIKGPAVLRVHRWCGIGAVVFGLTHVIIYLLYLG' A
#
# COMPACT_ATOMS: atom_id res chain seq x y z
N MET A 1 4.02 20.53 5.49
CA MET A 1 3.72 19.38 6.39
C MET A 1 2.35 18.76 6.11
N ILE A 2 1.27 19.54 6.09
CA ILE A 2 -0.09 19.01 5.84
C ILE A 2 -0.24 18.34 4.47
N GLU A 3 0.36 18.90 3.41
CA GLU A 3 0.31 18.26 2.08
C GLU A 3 1.02 16.92 2.04
N ILE A 4 2.21 16.81 2.65
CA ILE A 4 2.98 15.56 2.75
C ILE A 4 2.17 14.51 3.52
N PHE A 5 1.56 14.91 4.64
CA PHE A 5 0.65 14.04 5.41
C PHE A 5 -0.48 13.48 4.54
N LYS A 6 -1.16 14.33 3.77
CA LYS A 6 -2.25 13.93 2.87
C LYS A 6 -1.76 12.98 1.76
N ILE A 7 -0.64 13.31 1.11
CA ILE A 7 -0.06 12.50 0.04
C ILE A 7 0.32 11.11 0.58
N CYS A 8 0.99 11.03 1.73
CA CYS A 8 1.34 9.76 2.36
C CYS A 8 0.09 8.92 2.68
N GLY A 9 -0.97 9.55 3.21
CA GLY A 9 -2.23 8.86 3.51
C GLY A 9 -2.90 8.30 2.25
N VAL A 10 -2.97 9.09 1.18
CA VAL A 10 -3.55 8.66 -0.10
C VAL A 10 -2.72 7.53 -0.72
N LEU A 11 -1.40 7.65 -0.76
CA LEU A 11 -0.51 6.62 -1.30
C LEU A 11 -0.60 5.32 -0.49
N ALA A 12 -0.63 5.40 0.84
CA ALA A 12 -0.84 4.24 1.70
C ALA A 12 -2.17 3.54 1.38
N GLY A 13 -3.26 4.31 1.24
CA GLY A 13 -4.57 3.76 0.90
C GLY A 13 -4.61 3.07 -0.48
N ILE A 14 -4.04 3.69 -1.51
CA ILE A 14 -3.97 3.11 -2.85
C ILE A 14 -3.15 1.80 -2.85
N LEU A 15 -1.95 1.84 -2.26
CA LEU A 15 -1.06 0.68 -2.22
C LEU A 15 -1.66 -0.45 -1.39
N MET A 16 -2.32 -0.14 -0.28
CA MET A 16 -3.03 -1.11 0.55
C MET A 16 -4.19 -1.74 -0.22
N THR A 17 -4.93 -0.97 -1.00
CA THR A 17 -6.02 -1.47 -1.84
C THR A 17 -5.50 -2.46 -2.89
N ILE A 18 -4.39 -2.11 -3.57
CA ILE A 18 -3.78 -2.99 -4.58
C ILE A 18 -3.21 -4.26 -3.93
N ALA A 19 -2.53 -4.13 -2.79
CA ALA A 19 -2.01 -5.27 -2.02
C ALA A 19 -3.15 -6.18 -1.54
N GLY A 20 -4.23 -5.60 -1.03
CA GLY A 20 -5.45 -6.30 -0.64
C GLY A 20 -6.05 -7.06 -1.81
N PHE A 21 -6.26 -6.40 -2.96
CA PHE A 21 -6.84 -7.03 -4.14
C PHE A 21 -5.98 -8.20 -4.66
N THR A 22 -4.66 -8.01 -4.73
CA THR A 22 -3.71 -9.07 -5.16
C THR A 22 -3.56 -10.19 -4.14
N GLY A 23 -3.86 -9.94 -2.86
CA GLY A 23 -3.93 -10.95 -1.80
C GLY A 23 -5.22 -11.75 -1.85
N PHE A 24 -6.38 -11.08 -1.70
CA PHE A 24 -7.71 -11.69 -1.65
C PHE A 24 -8.08 -12.41 -2.96
N PHE A 25 -7.80 -11.79 -4.11
CA PHE A 25 -8.08 -12.39 -5.42
C PHE A 25 -6.85 -13.06 -6.03
N GLY A 26 -5.78 -13.23 -5.26
CA GLY A 26 -4.51 -13.81 -5.70
C GLY A 26 -4.66 -15.13 -6.47
N PRO A 27 -5.42 -16.13 -5.98
CA PRO A 27 -5.62 -17.39 -6.70
C PRO A 27 -6.25 -17.20 -8.09
N SER A 28 -7.22 -16.30 -8.23
CA SER A 28 -7.88 -15.99 -9.51
C SER A 28 -6.97 -15.18 -10.45
N LEU A 29 -6.21 -14.22 -9.89
CA LEU A 29 -5.26 -13.39 -10.63
C LEU A 29 -4.07 -14.20 -11.17
N ARG A 30 -3.53 -15.13 -10.38
CA ARG A 30 -2.40 -16.00 -10.79
C ARG A 30 -2.75 -17.01 -11.88
N LYS A 31 -4.05 -17.26 -12.11
CA LYS A 31 -4.54 -18.06 -13.26
C LYS A 31 -4.59 -17.25 -14.56
N LYS A 32 -4.82 -15.94 -14.48
CA LYS A 32 -4.93 -15.03 -15.63
C LYS A 32 -3.61 -14.33 -15.97
N ILE A 33 -2.78 -14.09 -14.97
CA ILE A 33 -1.52 -13.36 -15.04
C ILE A 33 -0.42 -14.28 -14.50
N LYS A 34 0.82 -14.13 -14.99
CA LYS A 34 1.98 -14.87 -14.48
C LYS A 34 2.04 -14.79 -12.94
N GLY A 35 1.93 -15.94 -12.27
CA GLY A 35 1.88 -16.03 -10.80
C GLY A 35 2.97 -15.25 -10.07
N PRO A 36 4.25 -15.31 -10.51
CA PRO A 36 5.34 -14.53 -9.92
C PRO A 36 5.14 -13.01 -10.02
N ALA A 37 4.47 -12.52 -11.06
CA ALA A 37 4.21 -11.09 -11.22
C ALA A 37 3.18 -10.61 -10.20
N VAL A 38 2.10 -11.36 -9.98
CA VAL A 38 1.06 -11.03 -8.97
C VAL A 38 1.67 -10.97 -7.57
N LEU A 39 2.52 -11.94 -7.23
CA LEU A 39 3.24 -11.95 -5.95
C LEU A 39 4.20 -10.78 -5.79
N ARG A 40 4.92 -10.41 -6.86
CA ARG A 40 5.82 -9.24 -6.85
C ARG A 40 5.04 -7.96 -6.61
N VAL A 41 3.91 -7.76 -7.30
CA VAL A 41 3.04 -6.59 -7.10
C VAL A 41 2.50 -6.56 -5.68
N HIS A 42 1.95 -7.67 -5.18
CA HIS A 42 1.45 -7.76 -3.81
C HIS A 42 2.51 -7.36 -2.77
N ARG A 43 3.73 -7.90 -2.91
CA ARG A 43 4.83 -7.62 -1.99
C ARG A 43 5.25 -6.16 -2.00
N TRP A 44 5.47 -5.57 -3.18
CA TRP A 44 5.89 -4.17 -3.26
C TRP A 44 4.80 -3.19 -2.84
N CYS A 45 3.55 -3.45 -3.22
CA CYS A 45 2.42 -2.65 -2.76
C CYS A 45 2.22 -2.78 -1.24
N GLY A 46 2.36 -3.98 -0.67
CA GLY A 46 2.27 -4.20 0.78
C GLY A 46 3.36 -3.46 1.55
N ILE A 47 4.62 -3.59 1.13
CA ILE A 47 5.74 -2.86 1.75
C ILE A 47 5.55 -1.35 1.63
N GLY A 48 5.19 -0.87 0.43
CA GLY A 48 4.93 0.55 0.20
C GLY A 48 3.80 1.09 1.08
N ALA A 49 2.68 0.35 1.18
CA ALA A 49 1.55 0.72 2.03
C ALA A 49 1.97 0.88 3.50
N VAL A 50 2.80 -0.04 4.02
CA VAL A 50 3.35 0.06 5.38
C VAL A 50 4.24 1.29 5.54
N VAL A 51 5.18 1.53 4.61
CA VAL A 51 6.10 2.68 4.69
C VAL A 51 5.34 4.01 4.67
N PHE A 52 4.40 4.17 3.74
CA PHE A 52 3.60 5.40 3.65
C PHE A 52 2.63 5.55 4.83
N GLY A 53 2.04 4.45 5.31
CA GLY A 53 1.17 4.45 6.48
C GLY A 53 1.92 4.85 7.75
N LEU A 54 3.10 4.29 7.98
CA LEU A 54 3.96 4.68 9.11
C LEU A 54 4.38 6.15 9.01
N THR A 55 4.79 6.60 7.82
CA THR A 55 5.14 8.02 7.61
C THR A 55 3.94 8.94 7.90
N HIS A 56 2.75 8.57 7.44
CA HIS A 56 1.51 9.31 7.70
C HIS A 56 1.21 9.41 9.21
N VAL A 57 1.33 8.29 9.94
CA VAL A 57 1.12 8.24 11.40
C VAL A 57 2.19 9.04 12.14
N ILE A 58 3.46 8.94 11.76
CA ILE A 58 4.55 9.71 12.37
C ILE A 58 4.31 11.21 12.20
N ILE A 59 3.91 11.65 11.00
CA ILE A 59 3.62 13.07 10.77
C ILE A 59 2.46 13.54 11.64
N TYR A 60 1.42 12.71 11.79
CA TYR A 60 0.31 13.02 12.69
C TYR A 60 0.79 13.20 14.12
N LEU A 61 1.46 12.19 14.68
CA LEU A 61 1.88 12.17 16.08
C LEU A 61 2.87 13.28 16.44
N LEU A 62 3.74 13.68 15.52
CA LEU A 62 4.79 14.68 15.80
C LEU A 62 4.37 16.12 15.49
N TYR A 63 3.38 16.34 14.62
CA TYR A 63 3.12 17.68 14.07
C TYR A 63 1.65 18.10 14.00
N LEU A 64 0.69 17.17 14.13
CA LEU A 64 -0.75 17.46 13.96
C LEU A 64 -1.64 16.95 15.11
N GLY A 65 -1.07 16.14 16.01
CA GLY A 65 -1.74 15.58 17.19
C GLY A 65 -1.79 16.53 18.38
#